data_AF-A7M8X8-F1
#
_entry.id   AF-A7M8X8-F1
#
_cell.length_a   1.000
_cell.length_b   1.000
_cell.length_c   1.000
_cell.angle_alpha   90.00
_cell.angle_beta   90.00
_cell.angle_gamma   90.00
#
_symmetry.space_group_name_H-M   'P 1'
#
loop_
_entity.id
_entity.type
_entity.pdbx_description
1 polymer ?
#
loop_
_entity_poly.entity_id
_entity_poly.type
_entity_poly.pdbx_seq_one_letter_code
_entity_poly.pdbx_strand_id
1 'polypeptide(L)'
;GALYVVESTGVFLSIDKASSHIQGGAKRVVVSAPSPDAPMFVMGVNQDKYDPSSMTIVSNASCTTNCLAPLAKVIQDNFGIEEALMTTVHAYTATQKTVDGPSAKAWRDGRGAHQNIIPAST
;
A
#
# COMPACT_ATOMS: atom_id res chain seq x y z
N GLY A 1 -16.77 1.85 -20.40
CA GLY A 1 -17.29 0.52 -20.02
C GLY A 1 -17.16 0.28 -18.53
N ALA A 2 -15.95 0.30 -17.97
CA ALA A 2 -15.71 0.24 -16.53
C ALA A 2 -15.71 1.65 -15.90
N LEU A 3 -16.46 1.84 -14.81
CA LEU A 3 -16.54 3.13 -14.09
C LEU A 3 -15.51 3.23 -12.96
N TYR A 4 -15.21 2.13 -12.30
CA TYR A 4 -14.22 2.03 -11.22
C TYR A 4 -13.15 1.02 -11.65
N VAL A 5 -11.89 1.37 -11.44
CA VAL A 5 -10.75 0.51 -11.77
C VAL A 5 -9.93 0.28 -10.51
N VAL A 6 -9.57 -0.97 -10.26
CA VAL A 6 -8.55 -1.32 -9.26
C VAL A 6 -7.21 -1.39 -9.99
N GLU A 7 -6.30 -0.49 -9.64
CA GLU A 7 -4.94 -0.47 -10.16
C GLU A 7 -4.05 -1.33 -9.26
N SER A 8 -3.78 -2.56 -9.72
CA SER A 8 -3.07 -3.60 -8.96
C SER A 8 -1.86 -4.17 -9.70
N THR A 9 -1.31 -3.44 -10.67
CA THR A 9 -0.09 -3.83 -11.39
C THR A 9 1.17 -3.60 -10.57
N GLY A 10 1.12 -2.68 -9.59
CA GLY A 10 2.26 -2.27 -8.78
C GLY A 10 3.19 -1.24 -9.44
N VAL A 11 2.88 -0.77 -10.65
CA VAL A 11 3.72 0.20 -11.39
C VAL A 11 3.08 1.59 -11.59
N PHE A 12 1.75 1.67 -11.61
CA PHE A 12 1.00 2.93 -11.74
C PHE A 12 0.53 3.46 -10.37
N LEU A 13 1.49 3.79 -9.50
CA LEU A 13 1.18 4.14 -8.11
C LEU A 13 0.85 5.62 -7.89
N SER A 14 1.39 6.52 -8.71
CA SER A 14 1.13 7.96 -8.57
C SER A 14 -0.17 8.37 -9.23
N ILE A 15 -0.72 9.52 -8.83
CA ILE A 15 -1.90 10.14 -9.47
C ILE A 15 -1.68 10.27 -10.98
N ASP A 16 -0.54 10.82 -11.40
CA ASP A 16 -0.23 11.01 -12.82
C ASP A 16 -0.28 9.71 -13.62
N LYS A 17 0.31 8.64 -13.07
CA LYS A 17 0.38 7.35 -13.72
C LYS A 17 -0.99 6.66 -13.78
N ALA A 18 -1.71 6.66 -12.66
CA ALA A 18 -3.04 6.07 -12.54
C ALA A 18 -4.10 6.86 -13.34
N SER A 19 -3.86 8.14 -13.63
CA SER A 19 -4.74 8.99 -14.45
C SER A 19 -4.93 8.47 -15.88
N SER A 20 -4.02 7.62 -16.36
CA SER A 20 -4.19 6.92 -17.65
C SER A 20 -5.51 6.13 -17.71
N HIS A 21 -5.97 5.56 -16.59
CA HIS A 21 -7.27 4.87 -16.53
C HIS A 21 -8.45 5.82 -16.67
N ILE A 22 -8.34 7.02 -16.10
CA ILE A 22 -9.36 8.07 -16.22
C ILE A 22 -9.46 8.54 -17.67
N GLN A 23 -8.32 8.74 -18.33
CA GLN A 23 -8.26 9.05 -19.77
C GLN A 23 -8.87 7.92 -20.61
N GLY A 24 -8.69 6.67 -20.20
CA GLY A 24 -9.34 5.48 -20.78
C GLY A 24 -10.85 5.37 -20.52
N GLY A 25 -11.44 6.33 -19.79
CA GLY A 25 -12.88 6.44 -19.56
C GLY A 25 -13.36 5.95 -18.19
N ALA A 26 -12.46 5.55 -17.29
CA ALA A 26 -12.81 5.29 -15.90
C ALA A 26 -13.21 6.60 -15.19
N LYS A 27 -14.04 6.49 -14.16
CA LYS A 27 -14.45 7.62 -13.31
C LYS A 27 -13.67 7.67 -12.01
N ARG A 28 -13.26 6.51 -11.49
CA ARG A 28 -12.47 6.38 -10.26
C ARG A 28 -11.42 5.30 -10.39
N VAL A 29 -10.31 5.50 -9.68
CA VAL A 29 -9.25 4.51 -9.55
C VAL A 29 -8.92 4.28 -8.07
N VAL A 30 -8.78 3.01 -7.68
CA VAL A 30 -8.25 2.61 -6.38
C VAL A 30 -6.91 1.91 -6.62
N VAL A 31 -5.82 2.52 -6.17
CA VAL A 31 -4.49 1.92 -6.18
C VAL A 31 -4.41 0.92 -5.03
N SER A 32 -4.06 -0.34 -5.32
CA SER A 32 -4.03 -1.44 -4.34
C SER A 32 -2.72 -1.52 -3.54
N ALA A 33 -1.98 -0.41 -3.46
CA ALA A 33 -0.70 -0.28 -2.79
C ALA A 33 -0.52 1.18 -2.34
N PRO A 34 0.46 1.49 -1.45
CA PRO A 34 0.76 2.86 -1.07
C PRO A 34 1.06 3.73 -2.29
N SER A 35 0.43 4.90 -2.33
CA SER A 35 0.68 5.91 -3.35
C SER A 35 1.61 6.99 -2.80
N PRO A 36 2.53 7.54 -3.61
CA PRO A 36 3.37 8.65 -3.18
C PRO A 36 2.61 9.98 -3.01
N ASP A 37 1.46 10.14 -3.67
CA ASP A 37 0.74 11.42 -3.80
C ASP A 37 -0.79 11.29 -3.70
N ALA A 38 -1.39 10.12 -3.97
CA ALA A 38 -2.83 9.93 -3.84
C ALA A 38 -3.25 9.80 -2.36
N PRO A 39 -4.42 10.36 -1.98
CA PRO A 39 -4.97 10.17 -0.64
C PRO A 39 -5.12 8.68 -0.30
N MET A 40 -4.60 8.29 0.86
CA MET A 40 -4.62 6.91 1.35
C MET A 40 -5.72 6.70 2.38
N PHE A 41 -6.45 5.60 2.21
CA PHE A 41 -7.56 5.22 3.08
C PHE A 41 -7.33 3.84 3.68
N VAL A 42 -7.73 3.73 4.96
CA VAL A 42 -7.87 2.48 5.68
C VAL A 42 -9.29 2.42 6.23
N MET A 43 -9.99 1.34 5.89
CA MET A 43 -11.37 1.12 6.30
C MET A 43 -11.47 0.97 7.82
N GLY A 44 -12.41 1.68 8.43
CA GLY A 44 -12.57 1.76 9.89
C GLY A 44 -11.67 2.80 10.57
N VAL A 45 -10.80 3.49 9.83
CA VAL A 45 -9.87 4.47 10.39
C VAL A 45 -10.12 5.88 9.86
N ASN A 46 -10.16 6.07 8.54
CA ASN A 46 -10.26 7.41 7.92
C ASN A 46 -11.07 7.45 6.62
N GLN A 47 -11.84 6.41 6.28
CA GLN A 47 -12.64 6.32 5.06
C GLN A 47 -13.72 7.42 4.94
N ASP A 48 -14.14 7.98 6.07
CA ASP A 48 -15.07 9.10 6.18
C ASP A 48 -14.50 10.42 5.61
N LYS A 49 -13.17 10.52 5.48
CA LYS A 49 -12.50 11.67 4.87
C LYS A 49 -12.50 11.64 3.35
N TYR A 50 -13.05 10.60 2.74
CA TYR A 50 -13.16 10.50 1.29
C TYR A 50 -14.12 11.54 0.74
N ASP A 51 -13.62 12.43 -0.12
CA ASP A 51 -14.42 13.41 -0.83
C ASP A 51 -14.60 13.00 -2.31
N PRO A 52 -15.78 12.51 -2.72
CA PRO A 52 -16.01 12.14 -4.12
C PRO A 52 -15.96 13.34 -5.06
N SER A 53 -16.12 14.58 -4.61
CA SER A 53 -16.06 15.73 -5.52
C SER A 53 -14.64 16.01 -6.02
N SER A 54 -13.63 15.72 -5.20
CA SER A 54 -12.22 16.04 -5.50
C SER A 54 -11.31 14.82 -5.66
N MET A 55 -11.66 13.67 -5.06
CA MET A 55 -10.79 12.48 -5.00
C MET A 55 -11.21 11.43 -6.02
N THR A 56 -10.68 11.52 -7.24
CA THR A 56 -10.93 10.55 -8.32
C THR A 56 -9.99 9.35 -8.28
N ILE A 57 -8.78 9.54 -7.75
CA ILE A 57 -7.77 8.51 -7.60
C ILE A 57 -7.38 8.45 -6.13
N VAL A 58 -7.49 7.28 -5.53
CA VAL A 58 -7.20 7.04 -4.11
C VAL A 58 -6.37 5.77 -3.96
N SER A 59 -5.73 5.59 -2.81
CA SER A 59 -4.98 4.38 -2.48
C SER A 59 -5.59 3.68 -1.28
N ASN A 60 -5.62 2.35 -1.33
CA ASN A 60 -6.04 1.50 -0.19
C ASN A 60 -4.86 1.16 0.75
N ALA A 61 -3.81 1.98 0.75
CA ALA A 61 -2.59 1.78 1.52
C ALA A 61 -1.94 0.40 1.27
N SER A 62 -1.26 -0.18 2.27
CA SER A 62 -0.65 -1.51 2.22
C SER A 62 -1.38 -2.51 3.12
N CYS A 63 -1.09 -3.80 2.96
CA CYS A 63 -1.53 -4.86 3.87
C CYS A 63 -1.11 -4.59 5.33
N THR A 64 0.16 -4.23 5.56
CA THR A 64 0.68 -3.93 6.90
C THR A 64 0.01 -2.70 7.51
N THR A 65 -0.22 -1.64 6.74
CA THR A 65 -0.93 -0.44 7.21
C THR A 65 -2.37 -0.76 7.61
N ASN A 66 -3.08 -1.57 6.80
CA ASN A 66 -4.45 -1.99 7.11
C ASN A 66 -4.52 -2.88 8.36
N CYS A 67 -3.44 -3.62 8.69
CA CYS A 67 -3.35 -4.38 9.93
C CYS A 67 -3.08 -3.46 11.15
N LEU A 68 -2.09 -2.57 11.03
CA LEU A 68 -1.62 -1.75 12.14
C LEU A 68 -2.58 -0.61 12.49
N ALA A 69 -3.13 0.09 11.50
CA ALA A 69 -3.86 1.33 11.72
C ALA A 69 -5.14 1.16 12.56
N PRO A 70 -5.97 0.10 12.40
CA PRO A 70 -7.12 -0.13 13.27
C PRO A 70 -6.72 -0.38 14.73
N LEU A 71 -5.67 -1.16 14.97
CA LEU A 71 -5.14 -1.41 16.31
C LEU A 71 -4.62 -0.10 16.93
N ALA A 72 -3.77 0.62 16.18
CA ALA A 72 -3.21 1.89 16.61
C ALA A 72 -4.31 2.90 16.92
N LYS A 73 -5.38 2.96 16.12
CA LYS A 73 -6.54 3.82 16.37
C LYS A 73 -7.20 3.51 17.71
N VAL A 74 -7.53 2.25 17.99
CA VAL A 74 -8.19 1.88 19.25
C VAL A 74 -7.30 2.22 20.44
N ILE A 75 -6.00 1.93 20.37
CA ILE A 75 -5.08 2.24 21.46
C ILE A 75 -4.91 3.76 21.63
N GLN A 76 -4.73 4.50 20.54
CA GLN A 76 -4.61 5.95 20.56
C GLN A 76 -5.85 6.63 21.16
N ASP A 77 -7.05 6.22 20.72
CA ASP A 77 -8.29 6.86 21.12
C ASP A 77 -8.62 6.62 22.61
N ASN A 78 -8.20 5.47 23.17
CA ASN A 78 -8.55 5.08 24.54
C ASN A 78 -7.42 5.32 25.56
N PHE A 79 -6.17 5.24 25.13
CA PHE A 79 -5.01 5.22 26.04
C PHE A 79 -3.92 6.23 25.65
N GLY A 80 -3.89 6.68 24.39
CA GLY A 80 -2.81 7.49 23.85
C GLY A 80 -1.54 6.68 23.54
N ILE A 81 -0.87 7.02 22.46
CA ILE A 81 0.45 6.49 22.06
C ILE A 81 1.42 7.67 22.04
N GLU A 82 2.39 7.70 22.96
CA GLU A 82 3.46 8.72 22.95
C GLU A 82 4.51 8.41 21.87
N GLU A 83 4.95 7.15 21.82
CA GLU A 83 5.89 6.63 20.84
C GLU A 83 5.61 5.15 20.55
N ALA A 84 5.93 4.70 19.34
CA ALA A 84 5.73 3.31 18.94
C ALA A 84 6.79 2.84 17.95
N LEU A 85 7.26 1.61 18.16
CA LEU A 85 8.01 0.84 17.19
C LEU A 85 7.21 -0.41 16.85
N MET A 86 7.24 -0.82 15.59
CA MET A 86 6.53 -1.99 15.13
C MET A 86 7.44 -2.87 14.27
N THR A 87 7.18 -4.16 14.27
CA THR A 87 7.81 -5.13 13.38
C THR A 87 6.73 -6.04 12.83
N THR A 88 6.77 -6.27 11.53
CA THR A 88 5.92 -7.27 10.87
C THR A 88 6.77 -8.47 10.49
N VAL A 89 6.36 -9.67 10.93
CA VAL A 89 6.90 -10.91 10.42
C VAL A 89 6.09 -11.26 9.18
N HIS A 90 6.60 -10.83 8.02
CA HIS A 90 5.86 -10.84 6.77
C HIS A 90 6.20 -12.07 5.93
N ALA A 91 5.19 -12.68 5.30
CA ALA A 91 5.40 -13.73 4.31
C ALA A 91 6.11 -13.17 3.06
N TYR A 92 6.96 -13.94 2.40
CA TYR A 92 7.60 -13.44 1.18
C TYR A 92 6.58 -13.21 0.06
N THR A 93 6.87 -12.26 -0.84
CA THR A 93 5.95 -11.87 -1.92
C THR A 93 6.56 -12.09 -3.30
N ALA A 94 5.79 -11.80 -4.35
CA ALA A 94 6.21 -11.93 -5.75
C ALA A 94 7.41 -11.03 -6.13
N THR A 95 7.73 -10.01 -5.33
CA THR A 95 8.89 -9.14 -5.59
C THR A 95 10.23 -9.79 -5.21
N GLN A 96 10.21 -10.80 -4.33
CA GLN A 96 11.40 -11.52 -3.89
C GLN A 96 11.78 -12.65 -4.87
N LYS A 97 12.90 -13.33 -4.61
CA LYS A 97 13.49 -14.31 -5.52
C LYS A 97 13.49 -15.71 -4.92
N THR A 98 13.34 -16.73 -5.77
CA THR A 98 13.38 -18.14 -5.34
C THR A 98 14.78 -18.55 -4.88
N VAL A 99 15.81 -18.07 -5.58
CA VAL A 99 17.24 -18.22 -5.27
C VAL A 99 17.92 -16.86 -5.33
N ASP A 100 19.17 -16.78 -4.86
CA ASP A 100 19.96 -15.55 -4.90
C ASP A 100 20.05 -14.98 -6.33
N GLY A 101 19.67 -13.71 -6.50
CA GLY A 101 19.68 -13.03 -7.77
C GLY A 101 19.64 -11.50 -7.66
N PRO A 102 19.75 -10.79 -8.80
CA PRO A 102 19.79 -9.34 -8.80
C PRO A 102 18.49 -8.71 -8.27
N SER A 103 18.64 -7.69 -7.41
CA SER A 103 17.56 -6.80 -6.99
C SER A 103 18.07 -5.37 -6.94
N ALA A 104 17.69 -4.58 -7.95
CA ALA A 104 18.22 -3.23 -8.15
C ALA A 104 17.80 -2.25 -7.04
N LYS A 105 16.60 -2.44 -6.46
CA LYS A 105 16.04 -1.53 -5.45
C LYS A 105 16.52 -1.87 -4.03
N ALA A 106 16.69 -3.14 -3.72
CA ALA A 106 17.05 -3.59 -2.37
C ALA A 106 17.81 -4.92 -2.44
N TRP A 107 19.10 -4.90 -2.09
CA TRP A 107 19.98 -6.07 -2.21
C TRP A 107 19.52 -7.28 -1.40
N ARG A 108 18.95 -7.03 -0.21
CA ARG A 108 18.47 -8.10 0.67
C ARG A 108 17.29 -8.87 0.07
N ASP A 109 16.41 -8.19 -0.67
CA ASP A 109 15.25 -8.79 -1.34
C ASP A 109 15.64 -9.68 -2.54
N GLY A 110 16.89 -9.56 -3.01
CA GLY A 110 17.46 -10.43 -4.03
C GLY A 110 17.91 -11.79 -3.51
N ARG A 111 17.99 -11.97 -2.18
CA ARG A 111 18.37 -13.26 -1.58
C ARG A 111 17.24 -14.27 -1.67
N GLY A 112 17.58 -15.57 -1.73
CA GLY A 112 16.63 -16.67 -1.82
C GLY A 112 15.60 -16.64 -0.68
N ALA A 113 14.35 -16.35 -1.02
CA ALA A 113 13.29 -16.04 -0.05
C ALA A 113 12.89 -17.23 0.83
N HIS A 114 12.97 -18.45 0.31
CA HIS A 114 12.61 -19.67 1.05
C HIS A 114 13.72 -20.14 2.01
N GLN A 115 14.90 -19.52 1.96
CA GLN A 115 16.10 -19.98 2.68
C GLN A 115 16.54 -19.02 3.79
N ASN A 116 15.94 -17.83 3.88
CA ASN A 116 16.46 -16.73 4.68
C ASN A 116 15.38 -16.03 5.51
N ILE A 117 15.78 -15.46 6.64
CA ILE A 117 15.08 -14.35 7.28
C ILE A 117 15.65 -13.06 6.68
N ILE A 118 14.81 -12.25 6.04
CA ILE A 118 15.25 -11.09 5.26
C ILE A 118 14.70 -9.81 5.92
N PRO A 119 15.54 -9.00 6.59
CA PRO A 119 15.10 -7.71 7.10
C PRO A 119 14.92 -6.70 5.95
N ALA A 120 13.78 -6.02 5.95
CA ALA A 120 13.39 -5.01 4.97
C ALA A 120 12.77 -3.78 5.66
N SER A 121 12.85 -2.62 5.00
CA SER A 121 12.06 -1.44 5.38
C SER A 121 10.62 -1.62 4.90
N THR A 122 9.65 -1.15 5.68
CA THR A 122 8.22 -1.17 5.34
C THR A 122 7.65 0.22 5.18
#